data_AF-D3PNR5-F1
#
_entry.id   AF-D3PNR5-F1
#
_cell.length_a   1.000
_cell.length_b   1.000
_cell.length_c   1.000
_cell.angle_alpha   90.00
_cell.angle_beta   90.00
_cell.angle_gamma   90.00
#
_symmetry.space_group_name_H-M   'P 1'
#
loop_
_entity.id
_entity.type
_entity.pdbx_description
1 polymer ?
#
loop_
_entity_poly.entity_id
_entity_poly.type
_entity_poly.pdbx_seq_one_letter_code
_entity_poly.pdbx_strand_id
1 'polypeptide(L)'
;MNFEGLLEAAHNVVRSLSRPWDDRLNVILRYCVDHGAFPKIGRLSPEGEDLPTYLKLYITRYYGAREQRLEFRAVGTTPDPAVDVILQAFIGLSDLSVVSEHHRQSMAAENLLGLLLERYIAEQLEPQGWVWCAGNTVRSVDFLSGDLSTALQVKNRDNSENSSSSAIRQGTSIKKWHRINSKTGKTNWPSFPVK
;
A
#
# COMPACT_ATOMS: atom_id res chain seq x y z
N MET A 1 21.29 6.24 -10.54
CA MET A 1 20.41 6.89 -11.54
C MET A 1 20.42 8.40 -11.28
N ASN A 2 20.54 9.25 -12.30
CA ASN A 2 20.42 10.69 -12.13
C ASN A 2 18.94 11.07 -11.95
N PHE A 3 18.61 11.79 -10.87
CA PHE A 3 17.23 12.20 -10.59
C PHE A 3 16.66 13.11 -11.67
N GLU A 4 17.44 14.07 -12.20
CA GLU A 4 16.93 15.02 -13.20
C GLU A 4 16.48 14.31 -14.48
N GLY A 5 17.30 13.37 -14.98
CA GLY A 5 16.94 12.58 -16.16
C GLY A 5 15.75 11.64 -15.91
N LEU A 6 15.63 11.08 -14.70
CA LEU A 6 14.45 10.30 -14.32
C LEU A 6 13.19 11.17 -14.29
N LEU A 7 13.29 12.37 -13.72
CA LEU A 7 12.18 13.29 -13.60
C LEU A 7 11.70 13.77 -14.97
N GLU A 8 12.62 14.10 -15.88
CA GLU A 8 12.29 14.43 -17.26
C GLU A 8 11.57 13.27 -17.97
N ALA A 9 12.07 12.04 -17.83
CA ALA A 9 11.42 10.86 -18.38
C ALA A 9 10.00 10.66 -17.80
N ALA A 10 9.83 10.87 -16.49
CA ALA A 10 8.54 10.80 -15.82
C ALA A 10 7.55 11.86 -16.34
N HIS A 11 8.00 13.11 -16.52
CA HIS A 11 7.18 14.16 -17.13
C HIS A 11 6.73 13.81 -18.55
N ASN A 12 7.63 13.26 -19.37
CA ASN A 12 7.30 12.81 -20.73
C ASN A 12 6.24 11.70 -20.71
N VAL A 13 6.34 10.75 -19.78
CA VAL A 13 5.33 9.71 -19.58
C VAL A 13 4.00 10.30 -19.14
N VAL A 14 3.97 11.20 -18.15
CA VAL A 14 2.74 11.86 -17.70
C VAL A 14 2.04 12.60 -18.84
N ARG A 15 2.81 13.33 -19.66
CA ARG A 15 2.30 14.00 -20.87
C ARG A 15 1.72 13.00 -21.87
N SER A 16 2.40 11.86 -22.09
CA SER A 16 1.91 10.80 -22.98
C SER A 16 0.61 10.15 -22.50
N LEU A 17 0.37 10.15 -21.19
CA LEU A 17 -0.86 9.66 -20.56
C LEU A 17 -1.98 10.71 -20.54
N SER A 18 -1.75 11.91 -21.10
CA SER A 18 -2.69 13.04 -21.07
C SER A 18 -3.14 13.40 -19.64
N ARG A 19 -2.23 13.32 -18.67
CA ARG A 19 -2.47 13.69 -17.27
C ARG A 19 -1.72 14.97 -16.91
N PRO A 20 -2.25 15.80 -15.99
CA PRO A 20 -1.47 16.88 -15.40
C PRO A 20 -0.31 16.31 -14.59
N TRP A 21 0.77 17.07 -14.39
CA TRP A 21 1.79 16.69 -13.43
C TRP A 21 1.27 16.88 -11.99
N ASP A 22 1.66 15.97 -11.10
CA ASP A 22 1.37 16.04 -9.67
C ASP A 22 2.69 16.17 -8.93
N ASP A 23 2.91 17.31 -8.25
CA ASP A 23 4.18 17.61 -7.59
C ASP A 23 4.56 16.61 -6.49
N ARG A 24 3.58 15.86 -5.96
CA ARG A 24 3.83 14.75 -5.04
C ARG A 24 4.73 13.66 -5.66
N LEU A 25 4.69 13.48 -6.98
CA LEU A 25 5.60 12.56 -7.68
C LEU A 25 7.06 12.98 -7.53
N ASN A 26 7.38 14.27 -7.41
CA ASN A 26 8.76 14.72 -7.16
C ASN A 26 9.30 14.13 -5.86
N VAL A 27 8.51 14.23 -4.79
CA VAL A 27 8.84 13.74 -3.45
C VAL A 27 9.01 12.22 -3.47
N ILE A 28 8.06 11.50 -4.08
CA ILE A 28 8.07 10.04 -4.21
C ILE A 28 9.29 9.56 -5.01
N LEU A 29 9.52 10.13 -6.20
CA LEU A 29 10.63 9.74 -7.06
C LEU A 29 11.97 10.05 -6.41
N ARG A 30 12.08 11.20 -5.72
CA ARG A 30 13.31 11.60 -5.02
C ARG A 30 13.64 10.60 -3.93
N TYR A 31 12.67 10.30 -3.07
CA TYR A 31 12.83 9.31 -2.02
C TYR A 31 13.27 7.96 -2.57
N CYS A 32 12.65 7.50 -3.66
CA CYS A 32 13.00 6.25 -4.30
C CYS A 32 14.41 6.22 -4.89
N VAL A 33 14.89 7.32 -5.48
CA VAL A 33 16.28 7.44 -5.97
C VAL A 33 17.26 7.42 -4.80
N ASP A 34 17.00 8.19 -3.75
CA ASP A 34 17.92 8.36 -2.62
C ASP A 34 18.04 7.09 -1.77
N HIS A 35 16.95 6.33 -1.65
CA HIS A 35 16.87 5.14 -0.79
C HIS A 35 16.80 3.82 -1.56
N GLY A 36 16.89 3.87 -2.89
CA GLY A 36 16.71 2.70 -3.76
C GLY A 36 15.35 2.03 -3.56
N ALA A 37 14.30 2.79 -3.22
CA ALA A 37 13.02 2.29 -2.70
C ALA A 37 11.95 1.98 -3.77
N PHE A 38 12.34 1.98 -5.05
CA PHE A 38 11.43 1.66 -6.14
C PHE A 38 10.86 0.23 -6.05
N PRO A 39 9.55 0.03 -6.32
CA PRO A 39 8.96 -1.29 -6.45
C PRO A 39 9.44 -1.96 -7.74
N LYS A 40 9.54 -3.29 -7.73
CA LYS A 40 9.65 -4.07 -8.96
C LYS A 40 8.27 -4.20 -9.61
N ILE A 41 8.19 -4.07 -10.92
CA ILE A 41 6.96 -4.25 -11.70
C ILE A 41 7.17 -5.43 -12.64
N GLY A 42 6.79 -6.63 -12.19
CA GLY A 42 7.16 -7.87 -12.88
C GLY A 42 8.69 -8.03 -12.91
N ARG A 43 9.27 -8.07 -14.11
CA ARG A 43 10.73 -8.11 -14.33
C ARG A 43 11.35 -6.71 -14.51
N LEU A 44 10.54 -5.66 -14.56
CA LEU A 44 10.99 -4.30 -14.78
C LEU A 44 11.44 -3.62 -13.48
N SER A 45 12.51 -2.83 -13.60
CA SER A 45 13.08 -1.96 -12.58
C SER A 45 13.45 -0.63 -13.23
N PRO A 46 13.58 0.45 -12.44
CA PRO A 46 14.00 1.74 -12.99
C PRO A 46 15.44 1.68 -13.52
N GLU A 47 16.31 0.84 -12.95
CA GLU A 47 17.67 0.62 -13.47
C GLU A 47 17.73 -0.34 -14.68
N GLY A 48 16.60 -0.84 -15.15
CA GLY A 48 16.52 -1.77 -16.28
C GLY A 48 16.61 -1.09 -17.64
N GLU A 49 16.69 -1.90 -18.70
CA GLU A 49 16.81 -1.42 -20.09
C GLU A 49 15.57 -0.67 -20.60
N ASP A 50 14.38 -0.96 -20.04
CA ASP A 50 13.10 -0.37 -20.47
C ASP A 50 12.48 0.54 -19.40
N LEU A 51 13.21 1.62 -19.08
CA LEU A 51 12.75 2.67 -18.17
C LEU A 51 11.42 3.32 -18.60
N PRO A 52 11.16 3.64 -19.89
CA PRO A 52 9.88 4.24 -20.30
C PRO A 52 8.68 3.35 -20.00
N THR A 53 8.75 2.04 -20.27
CA THR A 53 7.65 1.11 -19.94
C THR A 53 7.49 0.97 -18.44
N TYR A 54 8.58 0.88 -17.69
CA TYR A 54 8.53 0.86 -16.22
C TYR A 54 7.80 2.09 -15.68
N LEU A 55 8.22 3.30 -16.10
CA LEU A 55 7.63 4.56 -15.66
C LEU A 55 6.16 4.68 -16.06
N LYS A 56 5.79 4.22 -17.26
CA LYS A 56 4.39 4.18 -17.69
C LYS A 56 3.52 3.37 -16.74
N LEU A 57 3.97 2.16 -16.38
CA LEU A 57 3.23 1.31 -15.43
C LEU A 57 3.23 1.90 -14.01
N TYR A 58 4.37 2.43 -13.56
CA TYR A 58 4.54 3.05 -12.26
C TYR A 58 3.60 4.25 -12.07
N ILE A 59 3.61 5.18 -13.02
CA ILE A 59 2.79 6.40 -13.00
C ILE A 59 1.29 6.05 -13.17
N THR A 60 0.98 5.06 -14.01
CA THR A 60 -0.41 4.57 -14.15
C THR A 60 -0.94 4.01 -12.83
N ARG A 61 -0.11 3.27 -12.06
CA ARG A 61 -0.47 2.78 -10.72
C ARG A 61 -0.70 3.93 -9.73
N TYR A 62 0.16 4.96 -9.76
CA TYR A 62 0.01 6.15 -8.94
C TYR A 62 -1.35 6.84 -9.16
N TYR A 63 -1.62 7.29 -10.40
CA TYR A 63 -2.89 7.96 -10.70
C TYR A 63 -4.09 7.04 -10.49
N GLY A 64 -3.99 5.79 -10.94
CA GLY A 64 -5.06 4.81 -10.77
C GLY A 64 -5.45 4.62 -9.31
N ALA A 65 -4.49 4.50 -8.39
CA ALA A 65 -4.78 4.33 -6.97
C ALA A 65 -5.43 5.56 -6.32
N ARG A 66 -5.05 6.77 -6.75
CA ARG A 66 -5.63 8.02 -6.24
C ARG A 66 -7.04 8.26 -6.76
N GLU A 67 -7.29 7.94 -8.02
CA GLU A 67 -8.57 8.15 -8.70
C GLU A 67 -9.56 7.01 -8.48
N GLN A 68 -9.08 5.83 -8.06
CA GLN A 68 -9.91 4.66 -7.89
C GLN A 68 -11.11 4.98 -7.01
N ARG A 69 -12.31 4.65 -7.48
CA ARG A 69 -13.48 4.58 -6.62
C ARG A 69 -13.41 3.28 -5.82
N LEU A 70 -13.47 3.40 -4.49
CA LEU A 70 -13.52 2.23 -3.63
C LEU A 70 -14.92 1.62 -3.66
N GLU A 71 -14.96 0.31 -3.91
CA GLU A 71 -16.18 -0.47 -4.01
C GLU A 71 -15.98 -1.78 -3.25
N PHE A 72 -17.04 -2.25 -2.60
CA PHE A 72 -17.04 -3.60 -2.04
C PHE A 72 -17.07 -4.60 -3.19
N ARG A 73 -16.05 -5.47 -3.26
CA ARG A 73 -15.94 -6.52 -4.27
C ARG A 73 -15.82 -7.86 -3.58
N ALA A 74 -16.70 -8.78 -3.95
CA ALA A 74 -16.61 -10.15 -3.48
C ALA A 74 -15.25 -10.76 -3.89
N VAL A 75 -14.68 -11.57 -3.00
CA VAL A 75 -13.42 -12.26 -3.28
C VAL A 75 -13.65 -13.23 -4.44
N GLY A 76 -12.85 -13.17 -5.51
CA GLY A 76 -13.02 -14.02 -6.69
C GLY A 76 -12.39 -15.41 -6.60
N THR A 77 -11.69 -15.74 -5.50
CA THR A 77 -10.97 -17.00 -5.33
C THR A 77 -11.89 -18.14 -4.91
N THR A 78 -11.63 -19.33 -5.42
CA THR A 78 -12.31 -20.56 -4.97
C THR A 78 -11.82 -20.95 -3.56
N PRO A 79 -12.71 -21.30 -2.62
CA PRO A 79 -12.32 -21.80 -1.30
C PRO A 79 -11.57 -23.13 -1.40
N ASP A 80 -10.67 -23.39 -0.45
CA ASP A 80 -10.04 -24.70 -0.29
C ASP A 80 -10.93 -25.61 0.57
N PRO A 81 -11.45 -26.73 0.04
CA PRO A 81 -12.30 -27.65 0.78
C PRO A 81 -11.66 -28.22 2.06
N ALA A 82 -10.32 -28.23 2.15
CA ALA A 82 -9.63 -28.69 3.37
C ALA A 82 -9.96 -27.84 4.59
N VAL A 83 -10.27 -26.54 4.41
CA VAL A 83 -10.66 -25.65 5.51
C VAL A 83 -11.97 -26.12 6.14
N ASP A 84 -12.95 -26.52 5.32
CA ASP A 84 -14.24 -27.02 5.78
C ASP A 84 -14.09 -28.33 6.56
N VAL A 85 -13.23 -29.24 6.08
CA VAL A 85 -12.90 -30.50 6.79
C VAL A 85 -12.33 -30.20 8.18
N ILE A 86 -11.43 -29.22 8.29
CA ILE A 86 -10.85 -28.81 9.58
C ILE A 86 -11.91 -28.20 10.50
N LEU A 87 -12.76 -27.30 9.99
CA LEU A 87 -13.82 -26.68 10.78
C LEU A 87 -14.83 -27.72 11.30
N GLN A 88 -15.19 -28.70 10.48
CA GLN A 88 -16.06 -29.79 10.89
C GLN A 88 -15.42 -30.66 11.98
N ALA A 89 -14.15 -31.04 11.80
CA ALA A 89 -13.47 -31.98 12.67
C ALA A 89 -13.12 -31.39 14.05
N PHE A 90 -12.72 -30.11 14.10
CA PHE A 90 -12.20 -29.48 15.31
C PHE A 90 -13.21 -28.55 16.01
N ILE A 91 -14.16 -27.97 15.28
CA ILE A 91 -15.15 -27.03 15.83
C ILE A 91 -16.57 -27.62 15.80
N GLY A 92 -16.82 -28.64 14.98
CA GLY A 92 -18.14 -29.30 14.91
C GLY A 92 -19.19 -28.52 14.13
N LEU A 93 -18.79 -27.56 13.28
CA LEU A 93 -19.71 -26.76 12.47
C LEU A 93 -20.30 -27.59 11.32
N SER A 94 -21.62 -27.53 11.15
CA SER A 94 -22.37 -28.34 10.16
C SER A 94 -22.86 -27.56 8.93
N ASP A 95 -23.01 -26.23 9.00
CA ASP A 95 -23.35 -25.38 7.84
C ASP A 95 -22.13 -24.58 7.37
N LEU A 96 -21.21 -25.27 6.71
CA LEU A 96 -19.93 -24.70 6.28
C LEU A 96 -20.05 -23.83 5.04
N SER A 97 -21.14 -23.98 4.27
CA SER A 97 -21.38 -23.19 3.07
C SER A 97 -21.56 -21.71 3.38
N VAL A 98 -22.39 -21.40 4.38
CA VAL A 98 -22.66 -20.04 4.86
C VAL A 98 -21.43 -19.47 5.57
N VAL A 99 -20.73 -20.30 6.36
CA VAL A 99 -19.50 -19.90 7.05
C VAL A 99 -18.41 -19.49 6.05
N SER A 100 -18.20 -20.29 5.00
CA SER A 100 -17.21 -20.03 3.94
C SER A 100 -17.54 -18.74 3.18
N GLU A 101 -18.80 -18.50 2.86
CA GLU A 101 -19.24 -17.28 2.18
C GLU A 101 -19.03 -16.03 3.06
N HIS A 102 -19.48 -16.04 4.31
CA HIS A 102 -19.29 -14.90 5.21
C HIS A 102 -17.83 -14.65 5.56
N HIS A 103 -17.01 -15.70 5.65
CA HIS A 103 -15.57 -15.54 5.81
C HIS A 103 -14.97 -14.77 4.62
N ARG A 104 -15.36 -15.10 3.39
CA ARG A 104 -14.90 -14.38 2.18
C ARG A 104 -15.37 -12.93 2.15
N GLN A 105 -16.63 -12.68 2.51
CA GLN A 105 -17.14 -11.31 2.62
C GLN A 105 -16.36 -10.51 3.67
N SER A 106 -16.00 -11.14 4.80
CA SER A 106 -15.18 -10.54 5.85
C SER A 106 -13.77 -10.20 5.34
N MET A 107 -13.11 -11.10 4.59
CA MET A 107 -11.81 -10.81 3.97
C MET A 107 -11.89 -9.62 2.99
N ALA A 108 -12.94 -9.56 2.18
CA ALA A 108 -13.17 -8.41 1.29
C ALA A 108 -13.35 -7.10 2.06
N ALA A 109 -14.12 -7.13 3.16
CA ALA A 109 -14.31 -5.97 4.03
C ALA A 109 -13.00 -5.53 4.71
N GLU A 110 -12.18 -6.47 5.17
CA GLU A 110 -10.87 -6.18 5.79
C GLU A 110 -9.90 -5.52 4.81
N ASN A 111 -9.85 -5.98 3.57
CA ASN A 111 -9.04 -5.38 2.51
C ASN A 111 -9.51 -3.94 2.20
N LEU A 112 -10.82 -3.76 2.04
CA LEU A 112 -11.41 -2.44 1.81
C LEU A 112 -11.15 -1.47 2.97
N LEU A 113 -11.23 -1.96 4.21
CA LEU A 113 -10.92 -1.18 5.41
C LEU A 113 -9.46 -0.69 5.42
N GLY A 114 -8.51 -1.51 4.96
CA GLY A 114 -7.12 -1.10 4.79
C GLY A 114 -6.98 0.08 3.82
N LEU A 115 -7.61 -0.01 2.65
CA LEU A 115 -7.60 1.06 1.64
C LEU A 115 -8.28 2.34 2.14
N LEU A 116 -9.40 2.21 2.84
CA LEU A 116 -10.11 3.34 3.44
C LEU A 116 -9.27 4.03 4.53
N LEU A 117 -8.53 3.26 5.33
CA LEU A 117 -7.64 3.80 6.36
C LEU A 117 -6.53 4.66 5.75
N GLU A 118 -5.88 4.18 4.69
CA GLU A 118 -4.87 4.97 3.98
C GLU A 118 -5.47 6.25 3.40
N ARG A 119 -6.64 6.18 2.75
CA ARG A 119 -7.29 7.37 2.18
C ARG A 119 -7.66 8.40 3.22
N TYR A 120 -8.22 7.95 4.35
CA TYR A 120 -8.55 8.83 5.45
C TYR A 120 -7.30 9.54 5.98
N ILE A 121 -6.20 8.82 6.18
CA ILE A 121 -4.94 9.43 6.63
C ILE A 121 -4.39 10.39 5.59
N ALA A 122 -4.46 10.06 4.29
CA ALA A 122 -4.05 10.96 3.22
C ALA A 122 -4.84 12.27 3.24
N GLU A 123 -6.17 12.20 3.40
CA GLU A 123 -7.03 13.39 3.52
C GLU A 123 -6.62 14.30 4.68
N GLN A 124 -6.17 13.72 5.81
CA GLN A 124 -5.73 14.49 6.97
C GLN A 124 -4.30 15.03 6.83
N LEU A 125 -3.37 14.27 6.24
CA LEU A 125 -1.95 14.59 6.24
C LEU A 125 -1.47 15.36 5.01
N GLU A 126 -2.08 15.19 3.84
CA GLU A 126 -1.66 15.90 2.62
C GLU A 126 -1.75 17.43 2.75
N PRO A 127 -2.80 18.01 3.39
CA PRO A 127 -2.84 19.44 3.67
C PRO A 127 -1.69 19.94 4.58
N GLN A 128 -1.06 19.04 5.32
CA GLN A 128 0.05 19.31 6.23
C GLN A 128 1.42 19.06 5.58
N GLY A 129 1.45 18.85 4.25
CA GLY A 129 2.68 18.65 3.49
C GLY A 129 3.20 17.21 3.48
N TRP A 130 2.41 16.23 3.92
CA TRP A 130 2.74 14.82 3.68
C TRP A 130 2.33 14.38 2.29
N VAL A 131 2.92 13.27 1.84
CA VAL A 131 2.67 12.67 0.53
C VAL A 131 2.26 11.22 0.70
N TRP A 132 1.06 10.89 0.24
CA TRP A 132 0.60 9.49 0.16
C TRP A 132 1.24 8.78 -1.04
N CYS A 133 1.98 7.71 -0.77
CA CYS A 133 2.65 6.83 -1.73
C CYS A 133 1.66 5.86 -2.40
N ALA A 134 0.60 6.42 -2.97
CA ALA A 134 -0.49 5.67 -3.59
C ALA A 134 0.01 4.71 -4.68
N GLY A 135 -0.63 3.55 -4.79
CA GLY A 135 -0.35 2.58 -5.85
C GLY A 135 0.92 1.75 -5.64
N ASN A 136 1.39 1.64 -4.39
CA ASN A 136 2.63 0.93 -4.03
C ASN A 136 3.84 1.50 -4.80
N THR A 137 3.93 2.82 -4.83
CA THR A 137 4.99 3.58 -5.52
C THR A 137 6.29 3.60 -4.74
N VAL A 138 6.27 3.32 -3.43
CA VAL A 138 7.45 3.18 -2.58
C VAL A 138 7.36 1.87 -1.82
N ARG A 139 8.42 1.06 -1.83
CA ARG A 139 8.39 -0.23 -1.13
C ARG A 139 8.24 -0.03 0.38
N SER A 140 7.20 -0.66 0.95
CA SER A 140 6.96 -0.69 2.41
C SER A 140 6.72 0.67 3.07
N VAL A 141 6.39 1.70 2.30
CA VAL A 141 6.08 3.05 2.79
C VAL A 141 4.74 3.48 2.20
N ASP A 142 3.86 3.95 3.07
CA ASP A 142 2.54 4.46 2.67
C ASP A 142 2.54 5.99 2.65
N PHE A 143 3.32 6.65 3.51
CA PHE A 143 3.42 8.11 3.57
C PHE A 143 4.87 8.59 3.73
N LEU A 144 5.17 9.72 3.10
CA LEU A 144 6.40 10.48 3.26
C LEU A 144 6.07 11.87 3.79
N SER A 145 6.89 12.40 4.70
CA SER A 145 6.87 13.83 4.97
C SER A 145 7.44 14.59 3.76
N GLY A 146 6.94 15.80 3.48
CA GLY A 146 7.35 16.58 2.30
C GLY A 146 8.84 16.95 2.28
N ASP A 147 9.47 17.02 3.45
CA ASP A 147 10.92 17.23 3.64
C ASP A 147 11.74 15.93 3.58
N LEU A 148 11.09 14.79 3.34
CA LEU A 148 11.67 13.44 3.30
C LEU A 148 12.33 12.97 4.60
N SER A 149 12.14 13.68 5.72
CA SER A 149 12.72 13.31 7.02
C SER A 149 12.05 12.08 7.65
N THR A 150 10.81 11.79 7.30
CA THR A 150 10.04 10.67 7.85
C THR A 150 9.35 9.86 6.74
N ALA A 151 9.56 8.55 6.77
CA ALA A 151 8.75 7.57 6.06
C ALA A 151 7.87 6.80 7.05
N LEU A 152 6.60 6.60 6.70
CA LEU A 152 5.60 5.98 7.55
C LEU A 152 4.91 4.82 6.82
N GLN A 153 4.82 3.69 7.50
CA GLN A 153 3.99 2.55 7.14
C GLN A 153 2.81 2.45 8.10
N VAL A 154 1.61 2.35 7.53
CA VAL A 154 0.33 2.22 8.22
C VAL A 154 -0.17 0.79 8.10
N LYS A 155 -0.67 0.23 9.21
CA LYS A 155 -1.36 -1.05 9.24
C LYS A 155 -2.70 -0.92 9.95
N ASN A 156 -3.68 -1.72 9.55
CA ASN A 156 -4.96 -1.74 10.27
C ASN A 156 -4.82 -2.41 11.65
N ARG A 157 -4.03 -3.50 11.75
CA ARG A 157 -3.74 -4.18 13.02
C ARG A 157 -2.23 -4.33 13.28
N ASP A 158 -1.86 -4.46 14.55
CA ASP A 158 -0.48 -4.70 14.98
C ASP A 158 0.09 -6.05 14.52
N ASN A 159 -0.77 -7.05 14.34
CA ASN A 159 -0.43 -8.40 13.88
C ASN A 159 -0.62 -8.62 12.37
N SER A 160 -0.93 -7.58 11.60
CA SER A 160 -1.07 -7.67 10.12
C SER A 160 0.25 -7.91 9.39
N GLU A 161 1.33 -8.18 10.10
CA GLU A 161 2.66 -8.30 9.56
C GLU A 161 3.21 -9.71 9.77
N ASN A 162 3.55 -10.37 8.68
CA ASN A 162 4.29 -11.63 8.71
C ASN A 162 5.81 -11.38 8.74
N SER A 163 6.58 -12.40 9.11
CA SER A 163 8.03 -12.32 9.27
C SER A 163 8.76 -11.79 8.03
N SER A 164 8.28 -12.09 6.81
CA SER A 164 8.84 -11.58 5.56
C SER A 164 8.65 -10.07 5.37
N SER A 165 7.53 -9.51 5.82
CA SER A 165 7.30 -8.06 5.80
C SER A 165 8.17 -7.32 6.81
N SER A 166 8.47 -7.95 7.95
CA SER A 166 9.31 -7.36 9.00
C SER A 166 10.79 -7.26 8.61
N ALA A 167 11.28 -8.21 7.82
CA ALA A 167 12.66 -8.24 7.34
C ALA A 167 13.00 -7.06 6.42
N ILE A 168 12.02 -6.51 5.70
CA ILE A 168 12.23 -5.36 4.79
C ILE A 168 12.52 -4.06 5.58
N ARG A 169 12.13 -3.98 6.86
CA ARG A 169 12.44 -2.82 7.72
C ARG A 169 13.74 -2.94 8.51
N GLN A 170 14.35 -4.13 8.55
CA GLN A 170 15.63 -4.29 9.24
C GLN A 170 16.68 -3.41 8.54
N GLY A 171 17.13 -2.36 9.22
CA GLY A 171 18.08 -1.38 8.68
C GLY A 171 17.46 -0.16 8.00
N THR A 172 16.14 0.08 8.08
CA THR A 172 15.50 1.31 7.56
C THR A 172 14.97 2.21 8.66
N SER A 173 14.82 3.51 8.38
CA SER A 173 14.23 4.51 9.28
C SER A 173 12.71 4.60 9.19
N ILE A 174 12.05 3.64 8.50
CA ILE A 174 10.60 3.66 8.26
C ILE A 174 9.86 3.46 9.58
N LYS A 175 9.10 4.47 10.01
CA LYS A 175 8.22 4.38 11.17
C LYS A 175 7.05 3.47 10.84
N LYS A 176 6.63 2.65 11.81
CA LYS A 176 5.43 1.81 11.71
C LYS A 176 4.38 2.29 12.68
N TRP A 177 3.16 2.46 12.20
CA TRP A 177 1.98 2.68 13.02
C TRP A 177 0.88 1.69 12.66
N HIS A 178 0.05 1.31 13.63
CA HIS A 178 -1.11 0.46 13.42
C HIS A 178 -2.35 1.09 14.06
N ARG A 179 -3.54 0.84 13.51
CA ARG A 179 -4.81 1.43 14.01
C ARG A 179 -5.37 0.71 15.24
N ILE A 180 -5.41 -0.62 15.25
CA ILE A 180 -5.99 -1.42 16.34
C ILE A 180 -4.99 -2.45 16.89
N ASN A 181 -4.94 -2.57 18.21
CA ASN A 181 -4.23 -3.64 18.88
C ASN A 181 -5.06 -4.94 18.86
N SER A 182 -4.53 -6.01 18.28
CA SER A 182 -5.25 -7.27 18.04
C SER A 182 -5.70 -8.00 19.32
N LYS A 183 -5.02 -7.77 20.45
CA LYS A 183 -5.32 -8.43 21.73
C LYS A 183 -6.32 -7.65 22.59
N THR A 184 -6.24 -6.32 22.57
CA THR A 184 -7.05 -5.45 23.45
C THR A 184 -8.21 -4.78 22.73
N GLY A 185 -8.23 -4.77 21.40
CA GLY A 185 -9.23 -4.08 20.58
C GLY A 185 -9.12 -2.54 20.61
N LYS A 186 -8.20 -1.98 21.40
CA LYS A 186 -8.04 -0.53 21.54
C LYS A 186 -7.48 0.10 20.27
N THR A 187 -7.94 1.31 19.97
CA THR A 187 -7.38 2.12 18.90
C THR A 187 -6.08 2.79 19.33
N ASN A 188 -5.15 2.96 18.41
CA ASN A 188 -3.82 3.50 18.66
C ASN A 188 -3.62 4.90 18.02
N TRP A 189 -4.71 5.60 17.71
CA TRP A 189 -4.70 6.99 17.24
C TRP A 189 -3.89 7.95 18.14
N PRO A 190 -3.94 7.86 19.48
CA PRO A 190 -3.13 8.73 20.34
C PRO A 190 -1.61 8.60 20.14
N SER A 191 -1.17 7.46 19.58
CA SER A 191 0.25 7.19 19.28
C SER A 191 0.59 7.45 17.80
N PHE A 192 -0.28 8.13 17.04
CA PHE A 192 0.01 8.45 15.65
C PHE A 192 1.28 9.31 15.57
N PRO A 193 2.26 8.98 14.70
CA PRO A 193 3.61 9.54 14.77
C PRO A 193 3.75 10.96 14.19
N VAL A 194 2.63 11.59 13.85
CA VAL A 194 2.53 12.94 13.31
C VAL A 194 1.62 13.74 14.22
N LYS A 195 2.09 14.89 14.69
CA LYS A 195 1.33 15.85 15.51
C LYS A 195 0.93 17.03 14.67
#